data_AF-A0A2D9JD26-F1
#
_entry.id   AF-A0A2D9JD26-F1
#
_cell.length_a   1.000
_cell.length_b   1.000
_cell.length_c   1.000
_cell.angle_alpha   90.00
_cell.angle_beta   90.00
_cell.angle_gamma   90.00
#
_symmetry.space_group_name_H-M   'P 1'
#
loop_
_entity.id
_entity.type
_entity.pdbx_description
1 polymer ?
#
loop_
_entity_poly.entity_id
_entity_poly.type
_entity_poly.pdbx_seq_one_letter_code
_entity_poly.pdbx_strand_id
1 'polypeptide(L)'
;MNAATIADRSHRNNLPAGRCMACTRPIHTGHQGRSRRAGSAVVLSFLAMAVMSLAAISIVRSHRRANIRASNVRQQVEGRLVAEGLIHRNVALARTNGVLPIASLDAELSDSSFPNAWMTTPVIDTVNQTVSLQVYMYPGATQPAASVTTAIPATPPTPTPPAPSPTAPVAPPAS
;
A
#
# COMPACT_ATOMS: atom_id res chain seq x y z
N MET A 1 12.99 -1.08 3.18
CA MET A 1 12.01 -2.10 3.65
C MET A 1 12.73 -3.01 4.61
N ASN A 2 12.28 -3.13 5.87
CA ASN A 2 12.67 -4.23 6.76
C ASN A 2 11.51 -4.50 7.72
N ALA A 3 10.81 -5.59 7.45
CA ALA A 3 9.87 -6.25 8.34
C ALA A 3 10.68 -7.14 9.31
N ALA A 4 10.45 -7.00 10.62
CA ALA A 4 9.72 -7.98 11.42
C ALA A 4 10.48 -9.30 11.66
N THR A 5 10.93 -9.50 12.90
CA THR A 5 11.07 -10.85 13.47
C THR A 5 10.72 -10.79 14.95
N ILE A 6 9.47 -11.14 15.24
CA ILE A 6 8.97 -11.51 16.56
C ILE A 6 8.65 -13.00 16.50
N ALA A 7 8.95 -13.67 17.63
CA ALA A 7 8.53 -15.01 18.04
C ALA A 7 9.29 -16.21 17.47
N ASP A 8 10.06 -16.85 18.34
CA ASP A 8 9.98 -18.30 18.45
C ASP A 8 9.56 -18.70 19.86
N ARG A 9 8.62 -19.63 19.89
CA ARG A 9 7.76 -20.05 20.99
C ARG A 9 8.07 -21.53 21.19
N SER A 10 9.11 -21.85 21.95
CA SER A 10 9.43 -23.26 22.20
C SER A 10 8.69 -23.78 23.44
N HIS A 11 7.67 -24.54 23.11
CA HIS A 11 6.85 -25.42 23.93
C HIS A 11 7.70 -26.46 24.68
N ARG A 12 7.72 -26.44 26.03
CA ARG A 12 8.07 -27.62 26.84
C ARG A 12 7.22 -27.70 28.10
N ASN A 13 6.04 -28.30 27.95
CA ASN A 13 5.38 -29.01 29.02
C ASN A 13 6.01 -30.40 29.14
N ASN A 14 6.57 -30.74 30.31
CA ASN A 14 6.74 -32.11 30.79
C ASN A 14 6.92 -32.08 32.32
N LEU A 15 5.94 -32.61 33.05
CA LEU A 15 5.96 -32.98 34.47
C LEU A 15 5.97 -34.53 34.52
N PRO A 16 6.06 -35.20 35.69
CA PRO A 16 6.88 -34.97 36.89
C PRO A 16 7.61 -36.27 37.35
N ALA A 17 8.66 -36.19 38.16
CA ALA A 17 9.02 -37.26 39.14
C ALA A 17 10.19 -36.89 40.06
N GLY A 18 9.90 -36.76 41.35
CA GLY A 18 10.65 -37.32 42.48
C GLY A 18 12.11 -36.91 42.73
N ARG A 19 12.36 -36.19 43.83
CA ARG A 19 12.93 -36.78 45.07
C ARG A 19 13.22 -35.73 46.17
N CYS A 20 12.83 -36.12 47.38
CA CYS A 20 13.43 -35.91 48.70
C CYS A 20 13.78 -34.49 49.21
N MET A 21 12.88 -33.96 50.03
CA MET A 21 13.06 -33.68 51.47
C MET A 21 14.42 -33.14 51.93
N ALA A 22 14.46 -31.83 52.18
CA ALA A 22 15.35 -31.21 53.15
C ALA A 22 14.52 -30.29 54.05
N CYS A 23 14.34 -30.74 55.30
CA CYS A 23 13.72 -29.95 56.36
C CYS A 23 14.70 -28.88 56.82
N THR A 24 14.42 -27.61 56.55
CA THR A 24 14.95 -26.50 57.36
C THR A 24 13.80 -25.60 57.79
N ARG A 25 13.58 -25.61 59.10
CA ARG A 25 12.63 -24.76 59.82
C ARG A 25 12.83 -23.28 59.46
N PRO A 26 11.78 -22.52 59.16
CA PRO A 26 11.76 -21.11 59.51
C PRO A 26 11.21 -20.97 60.93
N ILE A 27 12.03 -20.35 61.75
CA ILE A 27 11.76 -19.88 63.10
C ILE A 27 10.47 -19.06 63.10
N HIS A 28 9.60 -19.36 64.08
CA HIS A 28 8.43 -18.56 64.41
C HIS A 28 8.82 -17.09 64.57
N THR A 29 8.28 -16.23 63.71
CA THR A 29 8.15 -14.80 64.00
C THR A 29 6.67 -14.51 64.19
N GLY A 30 6.40 -13.77 65.25
CA GLY A 30 5.14 -13.78 65.97
C GLY A 30 3.93 -13.24 65.21
N HIS A 31 2.78 -13.59 65.74
CA HIS A 31 1.56 -12.80 65.57
C HIS A 31 1.84 -11.34 65.95
N GLN A 32 1.57 -10.40 65.05
CA GLN A 32 0.65 -9.27 65.27
C GLN A 32 0.72 -8.28 64.09
N GLY A 33 -0.45 -7.95 63.54
CA GLY A 33 -0.58 -6.99 62.43
C GLY A 33 -1.74 -7.21 61.46
N ARG A 34 -2.74 -8.04 61.80
CA ARG A 34 -4.05 -8.07 61.11
C ARG A 34 -4.85 -6.83 61.51
N SER A 35 -4.58 -5.68 60.87
CA SER A 35 -5.45 -4.48 60.95
C SER A 35 -5.05 -3.40 59.93
N ARG A 36 -3.78 -3.32 59.50
CA ARG A 36 -3.31 -2.29 58.55
C ARG A 36 -3.18 -2.71 57.08
N ARG A 37 -3.39 -3.99 56.74
CA ARG A 37 -3.21 -4.54 55.37
C ARG A 37 -4.44 -4.50 54.47
N ALA A 38 -5.63 -4.25 55.03
CA ALA A 38 -6.87 -4.14 54.25
C ALA A 38 -6.85 -2.88 53.37
N GLY A 39 -6.38 -1.75 53.92
CA GLY A 39 -6.23 -0.49 53.16
C GLY A 39 -5.23 -0.61 52.00
N SER A 40 -4.10 -1.31 52.20
CA SER A 40 -3.13 -1.52 51.12
C SER A 40 -3.67 -2.42 50.01
N ALA A 41 -4.47 -3.44 50.34
CA ALA A 41 -5.09 -4.30 49.32
C ALA A 41 -6.09 -3.53 48.46
N VAL A 42 -6.89 -2.65 49.06
CA VAL A 42 -7.81 -1.76 48.34
C VAL A 42 -7.04 -0.82 47.42
N VAL A 43 -5.98 -0.16 47.90
CA VAL A 43 -5.14 0.72 47.07
C VAL A 43 -4.48 -0.03 45.92
N LEU A 44 -3.98 -1.25 46.15
CA LEU A 44 -3.41 -2.10 45.09
C LEU A 44 -4.46 -2.49 44.05
N SER A 45 -5.71 -2.74 44.46
CA SER A 45 -6.79 -3.04 43.50
C SER A 45 -7.18 -1.82 42.66
N PHE A 46 -7.24 -0.62 43.25
CA PHE A 46 -7.46 0.63 42.50
C PHE A 46 -6.30 0.92 41.55
N LEU A 47 -5.07 0.69 42.00
CA LEU A 47 -3.88 0.86 41.16
C LEU A 47 -3.87 -0.16 40.01
N ALA A 48 -4.18 -1.43 40.27
CA ALA A 48 -4.29 -2.45 39.24
C ALA A 48 -5.38 -2.11 38.22
N MET A 49 -6.57 -1.67 38.68
CA MET A 49 -7.66 -1.23 37.81
C MET A 49 -7.26 0.01 36.98
N ALA A 50 -6.57 0.97 37.59
CA ALA A 50 -6.08 2.17 36.90
C ALA A 50 -5.05 1.81 35.82
N VAL A 51 -4.08 0.94 36.13
CA VAL A 51 -3.06 0.46 35.19
C VAL A 51 -3.70 -0.33 34.05
N MET A 52 -4.65 -1.22 34.35
CA MET A 52 -5.35 -2.00 33.33
C MET A 52 -6.19 -1.10 32.41
N SER A 53 -6.89 -0.11 32.98
CA SER A 53 -7.65 0.88 32.21
C SER A 53 -6.73 1.72 31.31
N LEU A 54 -5.59 2.17 31.83
CA LEU A 54 -4.60 2.93 31.07
C LEU A 54 -3.97 2.08 29.96
N ALA A 55 -3.68 0.81 30.23
CA ALA A 55 -3.16 -0.14 29.24
C ALA A 55 -4.18 -0.40 28.12
N ALA A 56 -5.46 -0.58 28.44
CA ALA A 56 -6.50 -0.75 27.44
C ALA A 56 -6.61 0.49 26.53
N ILE A 57 -6.63 1.69 27.11
CA ILE A 57 -6.69 2.96 26.35
C ILE A 57 -5.44 3.14 25.47
N SER A 58 -4.25 2.80 25.98
CA SER A 58 -3.01 2.94 25.23
C SER A 58 -2.96 1.98 24.04
N ILE A 59 -3.39 0.72 24.22
CA ILE A 59 -3.48 -0.28 23.15
C ILE A 59 -4.45 0.19 22.06
N VAL A 60 -5.65 0.65 22.43
CA VAL A 60 -6.65 1.12 21.46
C VAL A 60 -6.14 2.32 20.66
N ARG A 61 -5.51 3.30 21.33
CA ARG A 61 -4.91 4.45 20.65
C ARG A 61 -3.75 4.04 19.74
N SER A 62 -2.95 3.07 20.16
CA SER A 62 -1.88 2.50 19.34
C SER A 62 -2.42 1.85 18.07
N HIS A 63 -3.43 0.97 18.20
CA HIS A 63 -4.10 0.35 17.06
C HIS A 63 -4.74 1.38 16.13
N ARG A 64 -5.40 2.41 16.67
CA ARG A 64 -6.00 3.47 15.84
C ARG A 64 -4.93 4.19 15.03
N ARG A 65 -3.79 4.55 15.64
CA ARG A 65 -2.67 5.19 14.94
C ARG A 65 -2.05 4.27 13.89
N ALA A 66 -1.88 3.00 14.21
CA ALA A 66 -1.34 2.01 13.27
C ALA A 66 -2.28 1.82 12.06
N ASN A 67 -3.59 1.73 12.30
CA ASN A 67 -4.58 1.56 11.24
C ASN A 67 -4.69 2.80 10.33
N ILE A 68 -4.60 4.00 10.90
CA ILE A 68 -4.55 5.25 10.10
C ILE A 68 -3.30 5.27 9.22
N ARG A 69 -2.14 4.86 9.75
CA ARG A 69 -0.92 4.78 8.93
C ARG A 69 -1.04 3.74 7.83
N ALA A 70 -1.60 2.57 8.13
CA ALA A 70 -1.77 1.50 7.15
C ALA A 70 -2.77 1.89 6.05
N SER A 71 -3.90 2.52 6.39
CA SER A 71 -4.88 3.01 5.42
C SER A 71 -4.31 4.13 4.55
N ASN A 72 -3.57 5.08 5.11
CA ASN A 72 -2.92 6.13 4.33
C ASN A 72 -1.92 5.56 3.31
N VAL A 73 -1.11 4.57 3.70
CA VAL A 73 -0.17 3.92 2.78
C VAL A 73 -0.92 3.18 1.67
N ARG A 74 -2.00 2.47 2.00
CA ARG A 74 -2.83 1.79 0.98
C ARG A 74 -3.43 2.79 0.00
N GLN A 75 -4.03 3.87 0.49
CA GLN A 75 -4.60 4.92 -0.36
C GLN A 75 -3.55 5.61 -1.23
N GLN A 76 -2.33 5.82 -0.73
CA GLN A 76 -1.25 6.37 -1.55
C GLN A 76 -0.86 5.43 -2.70
N VAL A 77 -0.76 4.13 -2.45
CA VAL A 77 -0.44 3.14 -3.48
C VAL A 77 -1.59 3.02 -4.48
N GLU A 78 -2.83 2.92 -4.01
CA GLU A 78 -4.02 2.88 -4.86
C GLU A 78 -4.11 4.12 -5.76
N GLY A 79 -3.97 5.32 -5.18
CA GLY A 79 -4.01 6.56 -5.94
C GLY A 79 -2.91 6.64 -6.98
N ARG A 80 -1.70 6.15 -6.65
CA ARG A 80 -0.59 6.09 -7.61
C ARG A 80 -0.87 5.12 -8.76
N LEU A 81 -1.41 3.94 -8.48
CA LEU A 81 -1.77 2.95 -9.50
C LEU A 81 -2.85 3.48 -10.44
N VAL A 82 -3.87 4.14 -9.88
CA VAL A 82 -4.92 4.81 -10.67
C VAL A 82 -4.31 5.91 -11.55
N ALA A 83 -3.43 6.74 -10.99
CA ALA A 83 -2.77 7.81 -11.73
C ALA A 83 -1.91 7.28 -12.90
N GLU A 84 -1.08 6.26 -12.65
CA GLU A 84 -0.25 5.63 -13.69
C GLU A 84 -1.12 4.95 -14.76
N GLY A 85 -2.19 4.28 -14.37
CA GLY A 85 -3.16 3.67 -15.29
C GLY A 85 -3.80 4.69 -16.23
N LEU A 86 -4.19 5.86 -15.70
CA LEU A 86 -4.74 6.96 -16.50
C LEU A 86 -3.74 7.53 -17.50
N ILE A 87 -2.49 7.69 -17.09
CA ILE A 87 -1.43 8.15 -17.99
C ILE A 87 -1.22 7.13 -19.11
N HIS A 88 -1.06 5.85 -18.79
CA HIS A 88 -0.84 4.81 -19.79
C HIS A 88 -2.00 4.68 -20.77
N ARG A 89 -3.25 4.79 -20.29
CA ARG A 89 -4.42 4.81 -21.15
C ARG A 89 -4.39 6.00 -22.11
N ASN A 90 -4.12 7.21 -21.62
CA ASN A 90 -4.08 8.40 -22.46
C ASN A 90 -2.94 8.33 -23.50
N VAL A 91 -1.76 7.81 -23.10
CA VAL A 91 -0.66 7.57 -24.04
C VAL A 91 -1.05 6.52 -25.09
N ALA A 92 -1.73 5.45 -24.71
CA ALA A 92 -2.21 4.44 -25.66
C ALA A 92 -3.24 5.01 -26.64
N LEU A 93 -4.23 5.76 -26.15
CA LEU A 93 -5.23 6.44 -26.98
C LEU A 93 -4.59 7.46 -27.92
N ALA A 94 -3.56 8.17 -27.46
CA ALA A 94 -2.81 9.10 -28.28
C ALA A 94 -2.07 8.41 -29.43
N ARG A 95 -1.51 7.21 -29.17
CA ARG A 95 -0.87 6.39 -30.20
C ARG A 95 -1.85 5.86 -31.24
N THR A 96 -3.08 5.51 -30.85
CA THR A 96 -4.07 4.98 -31.78
C THR A 96 -4.78 6.06 -32.58
N ASN A 97 -5.12 7.19 -31.95
CA ASN A 97 -5.95 8.23 -32.57
C ASN A 97 -5.13 9.42 -33.13
N GLY A 98 -3.82 9.47 -32.86
CA GLY A 98 -2.94 10.55 -33.33
C GLY A 98 -3.14 11.90 -32.63
N VAL A 99 -4.11 12.01 -31.73
CA VAL A 99 -4.40 13.20 -30.90
C VAL A 99 -4.38 12.75 -29.45
N LEU A 100 -3.79 13.53 -28.54
CA LEU A 100 -3.88 13.26 -27.09
C LEU A 100 -5.26 13.69 -26.60
N PRO A 101 -6.21 12.76 -26.33
CA PRO A 101 -7.42 13.13 -25.62
C PRO A 101 -7.07 13.49 -24.17
N ILE A 102 -7.79 14.45 -23.60
CA ILE A 102 -7.84 14.64 -22.16
C ILE A 102 -8.91 13.66 -21.67
N ALA A 103 -8.56 12.38 -21.51
CA ALA A 103 -9.53 11.43 -20.97
C ALA A 103 -9.70 11.69 -19.47
N SER A 104 -10.93 12.00 -19.07
CA SER A 104 -11.37 11.90 -17.67
C SER A 104 -11.33 10.44 -17.21
N LEU A 105 -11.41 10.24 -15.89
CA LEU A 105 -11.61 8.91 -15.31
C LEU A 105 -12.75 8.18 -16.03
N ASP A 106 -12.56 6.90 -16.34
CA ASP A 106 -13.64 6.10 -16.93
C ASP A 106 -14.82 6.01 -15.98
N ALA A 107 -16.04 5.90 -16.50
CA ALA A 107 -17.22 5.62 -15.69
C ALA A 107 -17.08 4.29 -14.93
N GLU A 108 -16.24 3.37 -15.38
CA GLU A 108 -15.94 2.13 -14.64
C GLU A 108 -14.89 2.32 -13.52
N LEU A 109 -14.06 3.37 -13.57
CA LEU A 109 -13.14 3.72 -12.49
C LEU A 109 -13.76 4.72 -11.49
N SER A 110 -14.97 5.23 -11.75
CA SER A 110 -15.65 6.16 -10.84
C SER A 110 -16.06 5.53 -9.51
N ASP A 111 -16.15 4.19 -9.44
CA ASP A 111 -16.37 3.45 -8.18
C ASP A 111 -15.09 3.27 -7.35
N SER A 112 -13.95 3.78 -7.82
CA SER A 112 -12.71 3.78 -7.04
C SER A 112 -12.73 4.81 -5.90
N SER A 113 -11.77 4.70 -4.98
CA SER A 113 -11.52 5.68 -3.92
C SER A 113 -11.25 7.11 -4.43
N PHE A 114 -11.07 7.30 -5.74
CA PHE A 114 -10.68 8.57 -6.38
C PHE A 114 -11.62 8.94 -7.55
N PRO A 115 -12.92 9.16 -7.29
CA PRO A 115 -13.91 9.39 -8.35
C PRO A 115 -13.66 10.69 -9.13
N ASN A 116 -12.96 11.64 -8.52
CA ASN A 116 -12.65 12.94 -9.10
C ASN A 116 -11.22 13.03 -9.64
N ALA A 117 -10.55 11.89 -9.85
CA ALA A 117 -9.23 11.90 -10.46
C ALA A 117 -9.32 12.39 -11.91
N TRP A 118 -8.44 13.31 -12.29
CA TRP A 118 -8.46 13.93 -13.60
C TRP A 118 -7.04 14.16 -14.10
N MET A 119 -6.92 14.16 -15.43
CA MET A 119 -5.67 14.45 -16.11
C MET A 119 -5.70 15.89 -16.60
N THR A 120 -4.61 16.63 -16.37
CA THR A 120 -4.50 18.00 -16.85
C THR A 120 -4.17 18.04 -18.34
N THR A 121 -4.42 19.20 -18.94
CA THR A 121 -4.01 19.50 -20.32
C THR A 121 -2.50 19.24 -20.47
N PRO A 122 -2.07 18.41 -21.44
CA PRO A 122 -0.67 18.11 -21.64
C PRO A 122 0.12 19.38 -21.93
N VAL A 123 1.26 19.55 -21.26
CA VAL A 123 2.17 20.66 -21.55
C VAL A 123 3.18 20.19 -22.59
N ILE A 124 3.11 20.81 -23.76
CA ILE A 124 3.97 20.49 -24.91
C ILE A 124 5.14 21.45 -24.92
N ASP A 125 6.35 20.91 -24.78
CA ASP A 125 7.59 21.65 -25.01
C ASP A 125 8.05 21.41 -26.45
N THR A 126 7.84 22.42 -27.29
CA THR A 126 8.21 22.38 -28.71
C THR A 126 9.71 22.43 -28.94
N VAL A 127 10.48 22.96 -27.99
CA VAL A 127 11.95 23.07 -28.11
C VAL A 127 12.58 21.69 -27.95
N ASN A 128 12.16 20.96 -26.93
CA ASN A 128 12.67 19.63 -26.62
C ASN A 128 11.86 18.49 -27.25
N GLN A 129 10.80 18.83 -28.01
CA GLN A 129 9.84 17.87 -28.58
C GLN A 129 9.31 16.88 -27.52
N THR A 130 8.96 17.39 -26.34
CA THR A 130 8.44 16.57 -25.25
C THR A 130 7.02 16.96 -24.88
N VAL A 131 6.27 16.00 -24.37
CA VAL A 131 4.93 16.17 -23.82
C VAL A 131 4.96 15.71 -22.38
N SER A 132 4.53 16.58 -21.47
CA SER A 132 4.35 16.22 -20.06
C SER A 132 2.87 16.05 -19.73
N LEU A 133 2.60 14.94 -19.06
CA LEU A 133 1.27 14.46 -18.67
C LEU A 133 1.25 14.45 -17.15
N GLN A 134 0.22 15.05 -16.55
CA GLN A 134 0.09 15.11 -15.08
C GLN A 134 -1.31 14.73 -14.67
N VAL A 135 -1.42 13.95 -13.59
CA VAL A 135 -2.70 13.49 -13.06
C VAL A 135 -2.87 13.96 -11.62
N TYR A 136 -4.05 14.48 -11.33
CA TYR A 136 -4.46 14.97 -10.03
C TYR A 136 -5.58 14.08 -9.47
N MET A 137 -5.48 13.69 -8.21
CA MET A 137 -6.45 12.78 -7.56
C MET A 137 -7.68 13.50 -7.00
N TYR A 138 -7.59 14.81 -6.78
CA TYR A 138 -8.62 15.60 -6.13
C TYR A 138 -8.78 16.96 -6.83
N PRO A 139 -9.98 17.57 -6.78
CA PRO A 139 -10.17 18.93 -7.26
C PRO A 139 -9.38 19.91 -6.39
N GLY A 140 -8.69 20.86 -7.02
CA GLY A 140 -7.86 21.86 -6.33
C GLY A 140 -6.50 21.35 -5.83
N ALA A 141 -6.13 20.10 -6.13
CA ALA A 141 -4.80 19.60 -5.83
C ALA A 141 -3.73 20.38 -6.61
N THR A 142 -2.71 20.88 -5.90
CA THR A 142 -1.58 21.59 -6.51
C THR A 142 -0.43 20.65 -6.89
N GLN A 143 -0.34 19.51 -6.22
CA GLN A 143 0.69 18.51 -6.46
C GLN A 143 0.12 17.34 -7.28
N PRO A 144 0.75 16.98 -8.41
CA PRO A 144 0.33 15.83 -9.20
C PRO A 144 0.69 14.54 -8.48
N ALA A 145 -0.20 13.55 -8.57
CA ALA A 145 0.03 12.21 -8.01
C ALA A 145 0.98 11.37 -8.88
N ALA A 146 0.95 11.59 -10.20
CA ALA A 146 1.90 11.05 -11.14
C ALA A 146 2.15 12.05 -12.28
N SER A 147 3.38 12.09 -12.77
CA SER A 147 3.78 12.88 -13.92
C SER A 147 4.69 12.06 -14.83
N VAL A 148 4.43 12.09 -16.14
CA VAL A 148 5.28 11.41 -17.12
C VAL A 148 5.58 12.40 -18.24
N THR A 149 6.85 12.46 -18.63
CA THR A 149 7.31 13.23 -19.79
C THR A 149 7.76 12.27 -20.87
N THR A 150 7.15 12.35 -22.06
CA THR A 150 7.47 11.50 -23.22
C THR A 150 7.81 12.35 -24.43
N ALA A 151 8.67 11.84 -25.33
CA ALA A 151 8.92 12.49 -26.61
C ALA A 151 7.69 12.45 -27.52
N ILE A 152 7.49 13.49 -28.32
CA ILE A 152 6.48 13.54 -29.38
C ILE A 152 6.93 12.55 -30.47
N PRO A 153 6.09 11.56 -30.88
CA PRO A 153 6.43 10.71 -32.02
C PRO A 153 6.51 11.56 -33.29
N ALA A 154 7.68 11.62 -33.91
CA ALA A 154 7.88 12.28 -35.20
C ALA A 154 7.22 11.45 -36.32
N THR A 155 5.94 11.70 -36.60
CA THR A 155 5.14 11.14 -37.71
C THR A 155 5.03 9.60 -37.78
N PRO A 156 3.89 9.04 -38.23
CA PRO A 156 3.82 7.61 -38.50
C PRO A 156 4.79 7.25 -39.64
N PRO A 157 5.45 6.07 -39.63
CA PRO A 157 6.23 5.62 -40.77
C PRO A 157 5.33 5.57 -42.00
N THR A 158 5.76 6.18 -43.10
CA THR A 158 5.13 6.07 -44.42
C THR A 158 4.81 4.59 -44.71
N PRO A 159 3.57 4.23 -45.10
CA PRO A 159 3.27 2.85 -45.45
C PRO A 159 4.21 2.45 -46.60
N THR A 160 5.10 1.50 -46.32
CA THR A 160 5.95 0.91 -47.35
C THR A 160 5.02 0.17 -48.31
N PRO A 161 5.05 0.47 -49.62
CA PRO A 161 4.25 -0.28 -50.59
C PRO A 161 4.53 -1.78 -50.44
N PRO A 162 3.52 -2.66 -50.51
CA PRO A 162 3.76 -4.09 -50.48
C PRO A 162 4.75 -4.45 -51.60
N ALA A 163 5.83 -5.15 -51.23
CA ALA A 163 6.81 -5.62 -52.20
C ALA A 163 6.11 -6.43 -53.30
N PRO A 164 6.47 -6.24 -54.58
CA PRO A 164 5.86 -7.00 -55.67
C PRO A 164 6.08 -8.49 -55.42
N SER A 165 4.98 -9.24 -55.38
CA SER A 165 4.98 -10.68 -55.19
C SER A 165 5.82 -11.33 -56.31
N PRO A 166 6.70 -12.31 -56.02
CA PRO A 166 7.45 -13.00 -57.06
C PRO A 166 6.47 -13.78 -57.95
N THR A 167 6.38 -13.39 -59.22
CA THR A 167 5.65 -14.11 -60.25
C THR A 167 6.17 -15.54 -60.35
N ALA A 168 5.31 -16.52 -60.09
CA ALA A 168 5.65 -17.93 -60.26
C ALA A 168 6.01 -18.22 -61.73
N PRO A 169 7.06 -19.00 -62.02
CA PRO A 169 7.40 -19.36 -63.39
C PRO A 169 6.30 -20.25 -63.97
N VAL A 170 5.75 -19.83 -65.12
CA VAL A 170 4.81 -20.62 -65.92
C VAL A 170 5.56 -21.85 -66.45
N ALA A 171 5.13 -23.04 -66.03
CA ALA A 171 5.63 -24.29 -66.59
C ALA A 171 5.05 -24.49 -68.01
N PRO A 172 5.85 -24.95 -68.99
CA PRO A 172 5.34 -25.23 -70.33
C PRO A 172 4.37 -26.43 -70.32
N PRO A 173 3.42 -26.50 -71.26
CA PRO A 173 2.45 -27.57 -71.33
C PRO A 173 3.15 -28.92 -71.59
N ALA A 174 2.75 -29.94 -70.81
CA ALA A 174 3.14 -31.31 -71.04
C ALA A 174 2.50 -31.82 -72.35
N SER A 175 3.34 -32.49 -73.14
CA SER A 175 3.02 -33.16 -74.41
C SER A 175 1.96 -34.25 -74.29
#